data_AF-A0A165EHC1-F1
#
_entry.id   AF-A0A165EHC1-F1
#
_cell.length_a   1.000
_cell.length_b   1.000
_cell.length_c   1.000
_cell.angle_alpha   90.00
_cell.angle_beta   90.00
_cell.angle_gamma   90.00
#
_symmetry.space_group_name_H-M   'P 1'
#
loop_
_entity.id
_entity.type
_entity.pdbx_description
1 polymer ?
#
loop_
_entity_poly.entity_id
_entity_poly.type
_entity_poly.pdbx_seq_one_letter_code
_entity_poly.pdbx_strand_id
1 'polypeptide(L)'
;MYLPPTPSSSRSQRSWGSETTLAPLVSPKRLPETPPPMPGTPAAPATPRHLQHQPPPPAPRLLPVALPRTPSFNPAYGLPTPPMSPARPPCSLELFQLHDALAAPRPRVHFNLKDTVQSIQYHPSCSPNDCATAPAASQICINVVGVFNVIVSTPGRAVTVADVVGKLAVEMGRAASPEEQRFFSGETQRSVGAAASSRSRAHGSPSVKRRVDYLGSRVVFGGLQVTQASDTIVFCDLRLA
;
A
#
# COMPACT_ATOMS: atom_id res chain seq x y z
N MET A 1 7.33 28.03 43.66
CA MET A 1 8.16 27.97 42.43
C MET A 1 9.61 28.03 42.88
N TYR A 2 10.45 27.07 42.49
CA TYR A 2 11.91 27.19 42.29
C TYR A 2 12.43 25.81 41.89
N LEU A 3 12.85 25.67 40.63
CA LEU A 3 13.54 24.50 40.07
C LEU A 3 15.05 24.66 40.32
N PRO A 4 15.80 23.59 40.63
CA PRO A 4 17.26 23.64 40.64
C PRO A 4 17.85 23.56 39.21
N PRO A 5 18.95 24.28 38.91
CA PRO A 5 19.63 24.23 37.61
C PRO A 5 20.76 23.20 37.61
N THR A 6 21.03 22.58 36.46
CA THR A 6 22.30 21.89 36.17
C THR A 6 22.74 22.08 34.71
N PRO A 7 24.06 22.02 34.43
CA PRO A 7 24.73 23.10 33.71
C PRO A 7 25.14 22.79 32.27
N SER A 8 25.37 23.87 31.52
CA SER A 8 26.15 23.90 30.29
C SER A 8 27.64 23.63 30.55
N SER A 9 28.27 22.87 29.65
CA SER A 9 29.73 22.91 29.47
C SER A 9 30.06 23.17 28.00
N SER A 10 30.82 24.24 27.80
CA SER A 10 31.39 24.69 26.54
C SER A 10 32.75 24.02 26.26
N ARG A 11 32.92 23.64 24.98
CA ARG A 11 34.03 24.02 24.09
C ARG A 11 35.48 23.62 24.43
N SER A 12 36.13 22.94 23.48
CA SER A 12 37.48 23.32 23.02
C SER A 12 37.69 22.95 21.56
N GLN A 13 38.02 23.98 20.77
CA GLN A 13 38.51 23.94 19.40
C GLN A 13 39.95 23.41 19.38
N ARG A 14 40.34 22.75 18.27
CA ARG A 14 41.54 23.10 17.52
C ARG A 14 41.34 22.80 16.05
N SER A 15 41.82 23.74 15.25
CA SER A 15 41.68 23.92 13.82
C SER A 15 42.93 23.39 13.12
N TRP A 16 42.83 23.02 11.84
CA TRP A 16 43.67 23.47 10.71
C TRP A 16 43.44 22.55 9.50
N GLY A 17 43.21 23.14 8.32
CA GLY A 17 43.13 22.40 7.04
C GLY A 17 42.10 22.98 6.08
N SER A 18 42.41 24.15 5.50
CA SER A 18 41.79 24.61 4.26
C SER A 18 42.08 23.64 3.12
N GLU A 19 41.06 23.30 2.32
CA GLU A 19 41.20 23.32 0.86
C GLU A 19 39.84 23.48 0.19
N THR A 20 39.82 24.39 -0.76
CA THR A 20 38.68 24.88 -1.52
C THR A 20 38.49 24.04 -2.78
N THR A 21 37.27 24.07 -3.31
CA THR A 21 36.94 23.98 -4.77
C THR A 21 36.87 22.59 -5.43
N LEU A 22 35.66 22.15 -5.77
CA LEU A 22 35.07 22.15 -7.12
C LEU A 22 33.95 21.11 -7.20
N ALA A 23 32.72 21.58 -7.42
CA ALA A 23 31.63 20.73 -7.86
C ALA A 23 31.91 20.21 -9.28
N PRO A 24 31.69 18.93 -9.60
CA PRO A 24 31.73 18.48 -10.97
C PRO A 24 30.44 18.90 -11.70
N LEU A 25 30.58 19.93 -12.52
CA LEU A 25 29.64 20.37 -13.55
C LEU A 25 29.69 19.36 -14.71
N VAL A 26 28.79 18.37 -14.73
CA VAL A 26 28.69 17.45 -15.87
C VAL A 26 27.67 18.01 -16.86
N SER A 27 28.19 18.64 -17.92
CA SER A 27 27.44 19.16 -19.07
C SER A 27 26.58 18.09 -19.75
N PRO A 28 25.36 18.43 -20.21
CA PRO A 28 24.60 17.58 -21.13
C PRO A 28 25.23 17.64 -22.53
N LYS A 29 25.65 16.47 -23.01
CA LYS A 29 26.21 16.24 -24.35
C LYS A 29 25.11 16.47 -25.40
N ARG A 30 25.25 17.52 -26.20
CA ARG A 30 24.39 17.81 -27.37
C ARG A 30 24.48 16.67 -28.39
N LEU A 31 23.31 16.29 -28.89
CA LEU A 31 23.12 15.44 -30.06
C LEU A 31 23.67 16.14 -31.32
N PRO A 32 24.21 15.41 -32.31
CA PRO A 32 24.59 16.00 -33.59
C PRO A 32 23.35 16.28 -34.44
N GLU A 33 23.16 17.54 -34.83
CA GLU A 33 22.20 17.93 -35.87
C GLU A 33 22.89 17.98 -37.23
N THR A 34 22.28 17.36 -38.25
CA THR A 34 22.39 17.67 -39.68
C THR A 34 21.21 16.97 -40.39
N PRO A 35 20.75 17.34 -41.61
CA PRO A 35 21.08 18.48 -42.53
C PRO A 35 19.75 19.19 -43.02
N PRO A 36 19.62 20.01 -44.11
CA PRO A 36 20.48 20.22 -45.30
C PRO A 36 20.63 21.70 -45.80
N PRO A 37 21.45 21.95 -46.84
CA PRO A 37 20.86 22.09 -48.18
C PRO A 37 21.70 21.51 -49.33
N MET A 38 21.02 21.23 -50.45
CA MET A 38 21.56 21.09 -51.82
C MET A 38 21.01 22.27 -52.65
N PRO A 39 21.61 22.71 -53.79
CA PRO A 39 22.08 21.84 -54.88
C PRO A 39 23.38 22.27 -55.61
N GLY A 40 24.03 21.31 -56.28
CA GLY A 40 25.12 21.57 -57.24
C GLY A 40 25.92 20.31 -57.61
N THR A 41 25.54 19.66 -58.71
CA THR A 41 26.15 18.51 -59.43
C THR A 41 27.52 18.82 -60.07
N PRO A 42 28.24 17.88 -60.72
CA PRO A 42 28.43 16.44 -60.49
C PRO A 42 29.94 16.01 -60.54
N ALA A 43 30.35 14.92 -59.87
CA ALA A 43 31.53 14.16 -60.29
C ALA A 43 31.43 12.67 -59.91
N ALA A 44 31.87 11.86 -60.86
CA ALA A 44 31.75 10.42 -61.09
C ALA A 44 32.37 9.46 -60.02
N PRO A 45 32.14 8.14 -60.16
CA PRO A 45 32.21 7.17 -59.06
C PRO A 45 33.60 6.55 -58.88
N ALA A 46 33.92 6.13 -57.66
CA ALA A 46 34.99 5.18 -57.40
C ALA A 46 34.55 4.19 -56.32
N THR A 47 34.21 2.97 -56.74
CA THR A 47 34.17 1.78 -55.89
C THR A 47 35.53 1.03 -56.04
N PRO A 48 35.78 -0.09 -55.35
CA PRO A 48 36.31 -0.12 -53.99
C PRO A 48 37.55 -1.04 -53.89
N ARG A 49 38.51 -0.80 -52.98
CA ARG A 49 39.40 -1.88 -52.51
C ARG A 49 40.28 -1.44 -51.35
N HIS A 50 39.94 -1.85 -50.14
CA HIS A 50 40.93 -2.50 -49.29
C HIS A 50 40.24 -3.39 -48.27
N LEU A 51 40.45 -4.70 -48.45
CA LEU A 51 40.23 -5.71 -47.43
C LEU A 51 41.15 -5.37 -46.25
N GLN A 52 40.57 -4.98 -45.12
CA GLN A 52 41.24 -5.17 -43.83
C GLN A 52 40.35 -6.06 -42.96
N HIS A 53 40.88 -7.24 -42.69
CA HIS A 53 40.37 -8.19 -41.72
C HIS A 53 40.41 -7.54 -40.34
N GLN A 54 39.26 -7.07 -39.88
CA GLN A 54 39.05 -6.76 -38.47
C GLN A 54 38.78 -8.10 -37.75
N PRO A 55 39.57 -8.48 -36.73
CA PRO A 55 39.25 -9.66 -35.94
C PRO A 55 37.92 -9.44 -35.21
N PRO A 56 37.06 -10.46 -35.08
CA PRO A 56 35.78 -10.33 -34.43
C PRO A 56 35.96 -9.89 -32.98
N PRO A 57 35.05 -9.05 -32.43
CA PRO A 57 35.12 -8.62 -31.04
C PRO A 57 35.07 -9.84 -30.10
N PRO A 58 35.83 -9.83 -28.99
CA PRO A 58 35.80 -10.92 -28.03
C PRO A 58 34.41 -11.07 -27.43
N ALA A 59 33.98 -12.33 -27.27
CA ALA A 59 32.69 -12.65 -26.65
C ALA A 59 32.60 -12.05 -25.22
N PRO A 60 31.39 -11.60 -24.80
CA PRO A 60 31.19 -11.06 -23.47
C PRO A 60 31.54 -12.12 -22.42
N ARG A 61 32.52 -11.80 -21.55
CA ARG A 61 32.89 -12.64 -20.42
C ARG A 61 31.85 -12.50 -19.32
N LEU A 62 31.07 -13.55 -19.09
CA LEU A 62 30.23 -13.65 -17.90
C LEU A 62 31.16 -13.88 -16.69
N LEU A 63 31.25 -12.88 -15.81
CA LEU A 63 31.88 -13.06 -14.51
C LEU A 63 31.00 -13.98 -13.66
N PRO A 64 31.56 -14.95 -12.93
CA PRO A 64 30.78 -15.78 -12.03
C PRO A 64 30.19 -14.90 -10.93
N VAL A 65 28.86 -14.77 -10.93
CA VAL A 65 28.10 -14.17 -9.83
C VAL A 65 28.27 -15.10 -8.63
N ALA A 66 28.90 -14.61 -7.57
CA ALA A 66 28.97 -15.32 -6.31
C ALA A 66 27.54 -15.51 -5.78
N LEU A 67 27.09 -16.76 -5.70
CA LEU A 67 25.84 -17.12 -5.04
C LEU A 67 25.88 -16.63 -3.58
N PRO A 68 24.78 -16.10 -3.03
CA PRO A 68 24.74 -15.69 -1.63
C PRO A 68 25.11 -16.88 -0.75
N ARG A 69 26.08 -16.67 0.15
CA ARG A 69 26.52 -17.67 1.12
C ARG A 69 25.32 -18.11 1.95
N THR A 70 24.91 -19.36 1.78
CA THR A 70 23.97 -20.03 2.68
C THR A 70 24.54 -20.02 4.09
N PRO A 71 23.77 -19.66 5.13
CA PRO A 71 24.24 -19.75 6.49
C PRO A 71 24.60 -21.21 6.81
N SER A 72 25.78 -21.42 7.39
CA SER A 72 26.28 -22.72 7.82
C SER A 72 25.31 -23.32 8.84
N PHE A 73 24.53 -24.31 8.40
CA PHE A 73 23.66 -25.09 9.24
C PHE A 73 24.53 -26.08 10.04
N ASN A 74 24.56 -25.90 11.36
CA ASN A 74 25.24 -26.81 12.28
C ASN A 74 24.38 -28.09 12.40
N PRO A 75 24.88 -29.29 12.08
CA PRO A 75 24.05 -30.50 12.02
C PRO A 75 24.00 -31.16 13.41
N ALA A 76 23.12 -30.67 14.28
CA ALA A 76 22.63 -31.46 15.40
C ALA A 76 21.27 -32.04 15.03
N TYR A 77 21.30 -33.28 14.53
CA TYR A 77 20.20 -34.25 14.38
C TYR A 77 18.76 -33.70 14.36
N GLY A 78 18.26 -33.49 13.14
CA GLY A 78 16.84 -33.39 12.84
C GLY A 78 16.64 -33.39 11.33
N LEU A 79 15.85 -34.33 10.80
CA LEU A 79 15.45 -34.30 9.39
C LEU A 79 14.77 -32.96 9.12
N PRO A 80 15.19 -32.17 8.11
CA PRO A 80 14.48 -30.96 7.74
C PRO A 80 13.12 -31.37 7.20
N THR A 81 12.07 -31.14 7.99
CA THR A 81 10.71 -31.19 7.48
C THR A 81 10.61 -30.14 6.39
N PRO A 82 10.24 -30.49 5.14
CA PRO A 82 10.00 -29.50 4.12
C PRO A 82 8.92 -28.55 4.62
N PRO A 83 9.04 -27.22 4.42
CA PRO A 83 7.97 -26.31 4.80
C PRO A 83 6.68 -26.75 4.08
N MET A 84 5.64 -27.10 4.86
CA MET A 84 4.35 -27.61 4.38
C MET A 84 3.51 -26.56 3.62
N SER A 85 4.11 -25.48 3.13
CA SER A 85 3.41 -24.49 2.31
C SER A 85 4.43 -23.81 1.40
N PRO A 86 4.12 -23.65 0.10
CA PRO A 86 4.93 -22.77 -0.74
C PRO A 86 4.97 -21.41 -0.05
N ALA A 87 6.17 -20.96 0.32
CA ALA A 87 6.36 -19.59 0.76
C ALA A 87 5.86 -18.71 -0.40
N ARG A 88 4.69 -18.10 -0.23
CA ARG A 88 4.23 -17.10 -1.19
C ARG A 88 5.36 -16.07 -1.28
N PRO A 89 5.83 -15.72 -2.51
CA PRO A 89 6.79 -14.65 -2.65
C PRO A 89 6.23 -13.44 -1.89
N PRO A 90 7.07 -12.69 -1.16
CA PRO A 90 6.59 -11.50 -0.46
C PRO A 90 5.93 -10.59 -1.49
N CYS A 91 4.60 -10.53 -1.49
CA CYS A 91 3.88 -9.53 -2.26
C CYS A 91 4.35 -8.19 -1.70
N SER A 92 5.04 -7.40 -2.52
CA SER A 92 5.61 -6.14 -2.10
C SER A 92 4.49 -5.23 -1.57
N LEU A 93 4.47 -5.05 -0.25
CA LEU A 93 3.62 -4.08 0.42
C LEU A 93 3.97 -2.65 0.00
N GLU A 94 5.17 -2.43 -0.55
CA GLU A 94 5.66 -1.11 -0.96
C GLU A 94 5.05 -0.59 -2.26
N LEU A 95 4.27 -1.41 -2.98
CA LEU A 95 3.69 -0.98 -4.25
C LEU A 95 2.43 -0.14 -4.11
N PHE A 96 1.71 -0.20 -2.97
CA PHE A 96 0.45 0.52 -2.80
C PHE A 96 0.41 1.30 -1.49
N GLN A 97 0.22 2.60 -1.62
CA GLN A 97 -0.03 3.51 -0.50
C GLN A 97 -1.52 3.80 -0.40
N LEU A 98 -2.11 3.61 0.79
CA LEU A 98 -3.46 4.09 1.09
C LEU A 98 -3.48 5.61 1.19
N HIS A 99 -4.58 6.21 0.74
CA HIS A 99 -4.83 7.64 0.93
C HIS A 99 -4.89 7.99 2.43
N ASP A 100 -4.35 9.14 2.84
CA ASP A 100 -4.34 9.62 4.23
C ASP A 100 -5.74 9.71 4.87
N ALA A 101 -6.77 9.87 4.04
CA ALA A 101 -8.17 9.82 4.47
C ALA A 101 -8.55 8.46 5.10
N LEU A 102 -7.94 7.38 4.61
CA LEU A 102 -8.26 6.01 4.97
C LEU A 102 -7.17 5.35 5.82
N ALA A 103 -5.92 5.78 5.72
CA ALA A 103 -4.79 5.10 6.35
C ALA A 103 -4.86 5.13 7.89
N ALA A 104 -4.71 3.95 8.51
CA ALA A 104 -4.50 3.83 9.95
C ALA A 104 -3.09 4.35 10.36
N PRO A 105 -2.89 4.79 11.62
CA PRO A 105 -3.85 4.81 12.73
C PRO A 105 -4.63 6.13 12.87
N ARG A 106 -4.38 7.11 12.02
CA ARG A 106 -4.98 8.46 12.12
C ARG A 106 -5.66 8.83 10.79
N PRO A 107 -6.76 8.15 10.43
CA PRO A 107 -7.49 8.49 9.23
C PRO A 107 -8.04 9.91 9.33
N ARG A 108 -8.03 10.64 8.20
CA ARG A 108 -8.66 11.97 8.10
C ARG A 108 -10.16 11.93 7.79
N VAL A 109 -10.78 10.76 7.91
CA VAL A 109 -12.23 10.56 7.81
C VAL A 109 -12.73 9.97 9.11
N HIS A 110 -13.80 10.55 9.64
CA HIS A 110 -14.39 10.17 10.91
C HIS A 110 -15.84 9.75 10.70
N PHE A 111 -16.16 8.53 11.09
CA PHE A 111 -17.54 8.02 11.09
C PHE A 111 -17.66 6.80 12.00
N ASN A 112 -18.89 6.57 12.47
CA ASN A 112 -19.28 5.38 13.18
C ASN A 112 -19.95 4.42 12.21
N LEU A 113 -19.54 3.15 12.21
CA LEU A 113 -20.09 2.10 11.36
C LEU A 113 -21.58 1.83 11.60
N LYS A 114 -22.13 2.29 12.73
CA LYS A 114 -23.57 2.18 13.05
C LYS A 114 -24.42 3.25 12.36
N ASP A 115 -23.80 4.36 11.97
CA ASP A 115 -24.50 5.52 11.42
C ASP A 115 -24.70 5.39 9.90
N THR A 116 -25.47 6.31 9.33
CA THR A 116 -25.71 6.36 7.88
C THR A 116 -24.57 7.03 7.15
N VAL A 117 -24.45 6.80 5.84
CA VAL A 117 -23.43 7.43 4.97
C VAL A 117 -23.44 8.96 5.07
N GLN A 118 -24.58 9.57 5.38
CA GLN A 118 -24.73 11.03 5.50
C GLN A 118 -24.02 11.62 6.73
N SER A 119 -23.69 10.81 7.75
CA SER A 119 -22.99 11.29 8.95
C SER A 119 -21.46 11.24 8.82
N ILE A 120 -20.93 10.77 7.69
CA ILE A 120 -19.48 10.68 7.47
C ILE A 120 -18.89 12.09 7.40
N GLN A 121 -17.90 12.35 8.25
CA GLN A 121 -17.20 13.63 8.30
C GLN A 121 -15.81 13.47 7.67
N TYR A 122 -15.56 14.27 6.63
CA TYR A 122 -14.27 14.34 5.97
C TYR A 122 -13.50 15.54 6.50
N HIS A 123 -12.20 15.38 6.76
CA HIS A 123 -11.33 16.53 7.04
C HIS A 123 -11.35 17.49 5.84
N PRO A 124 -11.33 18.82 6.05
CA PRO A 124 -11.44 19.80 4.95
C PRO A 124 -10.38 19.66 3.86
N SER A 125 -9.22 19.07 4.19
CA SER A 125 -8.12 18.85 3.24
C SER A 125 -8.24 17.56 2.42
N CYS A 126 -9.30 16.77 2.61
CA CYS A 126 -9.47 15.49 1.94
C CYS A 126 -10.68 15.56 1.02
N SER A 127 -10.49 15.26 -0.26
CA SER A 127 -11.60 15.18 -1.19
C SER A 127 -12.14 13.74 -1.19
N PRO A 128 -13.46 13.55 -1.08
CA PRO A 128 -14.07 12.22 -1.14
C PRO A 128 -13.88 11.55 -2.51
N ASN A 129 -13.61 12.32 -3.56
CA ASN A 129 -13.41 11.84 -4.92
C ASN A 129 -11.96 11.43 -5.21
N ASP A 130 -11.04 11.63 -4.26
CA ASP A 130 -9.64 11.26 -4.42
C ASP A 130 -9.51 9.73 -4.52
N CYS A 131 -8.51 9.26 -5.26
CA CYS A 131 -8.21 7.83 -5.34
C CYS A 131 -7.90 7.29 -3.95
N ALA A 132 -8.47 6.14 -3.60
CA ALA A 132 -8.27 5.50 -2.30
C ALA A 132 -6.84 4.98 -2.11
N THR A 133 -6.12 4.75 -3.21
CA THR A 133 -4.74 4.27 -3.21
C THR A 133 -3.90 4.97 -4.27
N ALA A 134 -2.58 4.98 -4.06
CA ALA A 134 -1.57 5.31 -5.04
C ALA A 134 -0.57 4.14 -5.17
N PRO A 135 -0.40 3.50 -6.34
CA PRO A 135 -1.17 3.67 -7.58
C PRO A 135 -2.67 3.40 -7.42
N ALA A 136 -3.47 3.86 -8.40
CA ALA A 136 -4.91 3.71 -8.37
C ALA A 136 -5.34 2.24 -8.50
N ALA A 137 -6.04 1.72 -7.48
CA ALA A 137 -6.61 0.38 -7.49
C ALA A 137 -8.00 0.37 -8.12
N SER A 138 -8.35 -0.73 -8.77
CA SER A 138 -9.70 -0.99 -9.31
C SER A 138 -10.59 -1.73 -8.30
N GLN A 139 -9.97 -2.36 -7.30
CA GLN A 139 -10.65 -3.11 -6.26
C GLN A 139 -9.92 -3.01 -4.92
N ILE A 140 -10.68 -2.86 -3.85
CA ILE A 140 -10.19 -2.93 -2.47
C ILE A 140 -11.03 -3.96 -1.70
N CYS A 141 -10.36 -4.96 -1.14
CA CYS A 141 -10.96 -6.00 -0.31
C CYS A 141 -10.64 -5.71 1.15
N ILE A 142 -11.65 -5.47 1.96
CA ILE A 142 -11.51 -5.06 3.36
C ILE A 142 -11.98 -6.20 4.24
N ASN A 143 -11.08 -6.71 5.07
CA ASN A 143 -11.37 -7.68 6.10
C ASN A 143 -11.70 -6.95 7.42
N VAL A 144 -12.85 -7.27 7.98
CA VAL A 144 -13.33 -6.70 9.24
C VAL A 144 -13.32 -7.80 10.29
N VAL A 145 -12.46 -7.61 11.30
CA VAL A 145 -12.24 -8.54 12.43
C VAL A 145 -11.97 -9.99 12.03
N GLY A 146 -11.46 -10.24 10.82
CA GLY A 146 -11.18 -11.60 10.33
C GLY A 146 -12.42 -12.39 9.90
N VAL A 147 -13.60 -11.77 9.88
CA VAL A 147 -14.87 -12.46 9.62
C VAL A 147 -15.62 -11.87 8.45
N PHE A 148 -15.91 -10.56 8.49
CA PHE A 148 -16.69 -9.93 7.42
C PHE A 148 -15.76 -9.46 6.31
N ASN A 149 -16.11 -9.79 5.06
CA ASN A 149 -15.38 -9.31 3.90
C ASN A 149 -16.21 -8.28 3.14
N VAL A 150 -15.62 -7.10 2.93
CA VAL A 150 -16.23 -6.00 2.19
C VAL A 150 -15.44 -5.76 0.94
N ILE A 151 -16.07 -5.98 -0.21
CA ILE A 151 -15.46 -5.77 -1.52
C ILE A 151 -15.94 -4.45 -2.10
N VAL A 152 -15.00 -3.55 -2.35
CA VAL A 152 -15.19 -2.28 -3.05
C VAL A 152 -14.62 -2.45 -4.44
N SER A 153 -15.47 -2.43 -5.47
CA SER A 153 -15.04 -2.55 -6.86
C SER A 153 -15.86 -1.61 -7.72
N THR A 154 -15.16 -0.92 -8.62
CA THR A 154 -15.76 0.06 -9.52
C THR A 154 -15.34 -0.26 -10.95
N PRO A 155 -16.22 -0.82 -11.79
CA PRO A 155 -15.85 -1.18 -13.16
C PRO A 155 -15.50 0.09 -13.95
N GLY A 156 -14.35 0.06 -14.63
CA GLY A 156 -13.92 1.13 -15.54
C GLY A 156 -13.38 2.41 -14.88
N ARG A 157 -13.25 2.46 -13.55
CA ARG A 157 -12.63 3.59 -12.84
C ARG A 157 -11.88 3.16 -11.59
N ALA A 158 -11.00 4.04 -11.12
CA ALA A 158 -10.33 3.87 -9.83
C ALA A 158 -11.33 3.95 -8.66
N VAL A 159 -11.05 3.18 -7.61
CA VAL A 159 -11.77 3.24 -6.35
C VAL A 159 -11.43 4.54 -5.64
N THR A 160 -12.46 5.29 -5.24
CA THR A 160 -12.31 6.55 -4.50
C THR A 160 -12.47 6.36 -3.00
N VAL A 161 -12.07 7.37 -2.22
CA VAL A 161 -12.32 7.40 -0.77
C VAL A 161 -13.82 7.27 -0.47
N ALA A 162 -14.69 7.96 -1.21
CA ALA A 162 -16.15 7.88 -1.05
C ALA A 162 -16.68 6.46 -1.24
N ASP A 163 -16.18 5.76 -2.27
CA ASP A 163 -16.61 4.39 -2.55
C ASP A 163 -16.27 3.46 -1.39
N VAL A 164 -15.06 3.59 -0.84
CA VAL A 164 -14.60 2.77 0.28
C VAL A 164 -15.47 2.97 1.51
N VAL A 165 -15.63 4.24 1.92
CA VAL A 165 -16.34 4.56 3.16
C VAL A 165 -17.83 4.28 3.02
N GLY A 166 -18.43 4.64 1.89
CA GLY A 166 -19.84 4.37 1.60
C GLY A 166 -20.13 2.88 1.53
N LYS A 167 -19.29 2.09 0.86
CA LYS A 167 -19.45 0.64 0.79
C LYS A 167 -19.28 -0.02 2.16
N LEU A 168 -18.34 0.46 2.99
CA LEU A 168 -18.16 -0.05 4.34
C LEU A 168 -19.40 0.21 5.21
N ALA A 169 -19.92 1.44 5.23
CA ALA A 169 -21.13 1.78 5.99
C ALA A 169 -22.34 0.94 5.54
N VAL A 170 -22.54 0.78 4.23
CA VAL A 170 -23.64 -0.03 3.68
C VAL A 170 -23.48 -1.52 4.03
N GLU A 171 -22.31 -2.11 3.80
CA GLU A 171 -22.10 -3.55 4.06
C GLU A 171 -22.14 -3.88 5.56
N MET A 172 -21.66 -3.00 6.42
CA MET A 172 -21.74 -3.20 7.88
C MET A 172 -23.16 -3.02 8.43
N GLY A 173 -24.00 -2.24 7.74
CA GLY A 173 -25.42 -2.11 8.01
C GLY A 173 -26.28 -3.31 7.58
N ARG A 174 -25.75 -4.24 6.79
CA ARG A 174 -26.49 -5.43 6.33
C ARG A 174 -26.62 -6.49 7.41
N ALA A 175 -27.59 -7.39 7.21
CA ALA A 175 -27.74 -8.59 8.03
C ALA A 175 -26.49 -9.47 7.92
N ALA A 176 -26.01 -9.99 9.06
CA ALA A 176 -24.93 -10.97 9.07
C ALA A 176 -25.43 -12.34 8.56
N SER A 177 -24.67 -13.00 7.69
CA SER A 177 -25.04 -14.33 7.19
C SER A 177 -24.94 -15.39 8.30
N PRO A 178 -25.67 -16.51 8.20
CA PRO A 178 -25.54 -17.60 9.18
C PRO A 178 -24.11 -18.12 9.32
N GLU A 179 -23.34 -18.15 8.24
CA GLU A 179 -21.93 -18.56 8.22
C GLU A 179 -21.06 -17.56 8.97
N GLU A 180 -21.23 -16.26 8.72
CA GLU A 180 -20.51 -15.19 9.43
C GLU A 180 -20.78 -15.24 10.94
N GLN A 181 -22.03 -15.51 11.33
CA GLN A 181 -22.42 -15.57 12.74
C GLN A 181 -21.69 -16.69 13.49
N ARG A 182 -21.40 -17.83 12.85
CA ARG A 182 -20.74 -18.99 13.47
C ARG A 182 -19.32 -18.70 13.95
N PHE A 183 -18.66 -17.68 13.42
CA PHE A 183 -17.32 -17.27 13.86
C PHE A 183 -17.34 -16.52 15.20
N PHE A 184 -18.51 -16.08 15.68
CA PHE A 184 -18.66 -15.41 16.97
C PHE A 184 -19.13 -16.37 18.06
N SER A 185 -18.72 -16.11 19.30
CA SER A 185 -19.14 -16.90 20.46
C SER A 185 -20.66 -16.84 20.66
N GLY A 186 -21.22 -17.88 21.29
CA GLY A 186 -22.64 -17.92 21.62
C GLY A 186 -23.10 -16.80 22.56
N GLU A 187 -22.18 -16.22 23.35
CA GLU A 187 -22.46 -15.03 24.15
C GLU A 187 -22.67 -13.78 23.27
N THR A 188 -21.76 -13.52 22.33
CA THR A 188 -21.88 -12.41 21.38
C THR A 188 -23.16 -12.54 20.55
N GLN A 189 -23.46 -13.73 20.05
CA GLN A 189 -24.68 -13.97 19.27
C GLN A 189 -25.96 -13.69 20.08
N ARG A 190 -25.99 -14.06 21.36
CA ARG A 190 -27.13 -13.79 22.27
C ARG A 190 -27.27 -12.30 22.54
N SER A 191 -26.17 -11.60 22.82
CA SER A 191 -26.16 -10.16 23.05
C SER A 191 -26.68 -9.38 21.84
N VAL A 192 -26.20 -9.72 20.64
CA VAL A 192 -26.70 -9.12 19.38
C VAL A 192 -28.18 -9.44 19.16
N GLY A 193 -28.61 -10.67 19.45
CA GLY A 193 -30.02 -11.06 19.37
C GLY A 193 -30.92 -10.25 20.30
N ALA A 194 -30.49 -10.01 21.54
CA ALA A 194 -31.22 -9.19 22.50
C ALA A 194 -31.32 -7.73 22.00
N ALA A 195 -30.20 -7.14 21.56
CA ALA A 195 -30.18 -5.78 21.02
C ALA A 195 -31.09 -5.61 19.80
N ALA A 196 -31.07 -6.56 18.86
CA ALA A 196 -31.90 -6.53 17.67
C ALA A 196 -33.40 -6.67 18.02
N SER A 197 -33.74 -7.52 18.99
CA SER A 197 -35.10 -7.72 19.47
C SER A 197 -35.67 -6.44 20.11
N SER A 198 -34.84 -5.72 20.88
CA SER A 198 -35.22 -4.44 21.47
C SER A 198 -35.54 -3.37 20.42
N ARG A 199 -34.76 -3.30 19.33
CA ARG A 199 -35.03 -2.37 18.22
C ARG A 199 -36.30 -2.71 17.44
N SER A 200 -36.57 -3.99 17.25
CA SER A 200 -37.80 -4.45 16.59
C SER A 200 -39.06 -4.01 17.33
N ARG A 201 -39.05 -4.10 18.67
CA ARG A 201 -40.14 -3.62 19.53
C ARG A 201 -40.36 -2.11 19.45
N ALA A 202 -39.31 -1.33 19.23
CA ALA A 202 -39.39 0.13 19.15
C ALA A 202 -39.92 0.63 17.78
N HIS A 203 -39.68 -0.10 16.68
CA HIS A 203 -39.96 0.38 15.32
C HIS A 203 -40.89 -0.51 14.49
N GLY A 204 -41.50 -1.55 15.08
CA GLY A 204 -42.44 -2.44 14.38
C GLY A 204 -41.84 -3.19 13.18
N SER A 205 -40.51 -3.17 13.04
CA SER A 205 -39.77 -3.75 11.93
C SER A 205 -39.11 -5.06 12.36
N PRO A 206 -38.89 -6.02 11.43
CA PRO A 206 -38.22 -7.27 11.77
C PRO A 206 -36.85 -7.02 12.41
N SER A 207 -36.54 -7.77 13.47
CA SER A 207 -35.27 -7.71 14.20
C SER A 207 -34.12 -8.19 13.32
N VAL A 208 -33.50 -7.29 12.57
CA VAL A 208 -32.31 -7.60 11.77
C VAL A 208 -31.05 -7.49 12.63
N LYS A 209 -30.31 -8.60 12.75
CA LYS A 209 -28.97 -8.66 13.36
C LYS A 209 -27.95 -8.18 12.33
N ARG A 210 -27.50 -6.93 12.44
CA ARG A 210 -26.59 -6.33 11.46
C ARG A 210 -25.15 -6.73 11.76
N ARG A 211 -24.29 -6.79 10.74
CA ARG A 211 -22.86 -7.10 10.91
C ARG A 211 -22.18 -6.19 11.93
N VAL A 212 -22.50 -4.89 11.91
CA VAL A 212 -21.97 -3.91 12.88
C VAL A 212 -22.31 -4.22 14.34
N ASP A 213 -23.41 -4.92 14.61
CA ASP A 213 -23.81 -5.25 15.99
C ASP A 213 -22.84 -6.26 16.62
N TYR A 214 -22.20 -7.12 15.81
CA TYR A 214 -21.21 -8.10 16.26
C TYR A 214 -19.87 -7.48 16.66
N LEU A 215 -19.63 -6.21 16.31
CA LEU A 215 -18.42 -5.48 16.72
C LEU A 215 -18.51 -4.93 18.16
N GLY A 216 -19.70 -4.97 18.78
CA GLY A 216 -19.92 -4.50 20.13
C GLY A 216 -19.77 -2.98 20.28
N SER A 217 -18.82 -2.56 21.13
CA SER A 217 -18.51 -1.15 21.40
C SER A 217 -17.50 -0.55 20.41
N ARG A 218 -16.68 -1.37 19.76
CA ARG A 218 -15.65 -0.92 18.80
C ARG A 218 -16.29 -0.73 17.43
N VAL A 219 -16.84 0.45 17.20
CA VAL A 219 -17.60 0.75 15.96
C VAL A 219 -17.13 2.01 15.26
N VAL A 220 -16.17 2.73 15.85
CA VAL A 220 -15.59 3.93 15.24
C VAL A 220 -14.50 3.51 14.27
N PHE A 221 -14.51 4.11 13.08
CA PHE A 221 -13.48 3.87 12.09
C PHE A 221 -12.12 4.37 12.58
N GLY A 222 -11.14 3.47 12.66
CA GLY A 222 -9.75 3.74 13.06
C GLY A 222 -8.75 3.66 11.90
N GLY A 223 -9.23 3.51 10.66
CA GLY A 223 -8.42 3.44 9.46
C GLY A 223 -8.32 2.03 8.86
N LEU A 224 -7.69 1.95 7.70
CA LEU A 224 -7.36 0.74 6.98
C LEU A 224 -5.85 0.52 7.01
N GLN A 225 -5.46 -0.74 7.08
CA GLN A 225 -4.07 -1.15 6.96
C GLN A 225 -3.94 -2.14 5.80
N VAL A 226 -3.08 -1.83 4.82
CA VAL A 226 -2.78 -2.77 3.73
C VAL A 226 -2.10 -4.01 4.30
N THR A 227 -2.62 -5.18 3.95
CA THR A 227 -2.07 -6.48 4.33
C THR A 227 -1.49 -7.23 3.15
N GLN A 228 -2.01 -6.99 1.96
CA GLN A 228 -1.51 -7.55 0.71
C GLN A 228 -1.93 -6.64 -0.45
N ALA A 229 -1.14 -6.61 -1.52
CA ALA A 229 -1.56 -6.03 -2.78
C ALA A 229 -1.12 -6.95 -3.93
N SER A 230 -1.93 -7.00 -4.99
CA SER A 230 -1.62 -7.70 -6.24
C SER A 230 -2.26 -6.96 -7.40
N ASP A 231 -1.47 -6.60 -8.40
CA ASP A 231 -1.91 -5.90 -9.60
C ASP A 231 -2.72 -4.63 -9.31
N THR A 232 -4.06 -4.66 -9.47
CA THR A 232 -4.97 -3.54 -9.18
C THR A 232 -5.91 -3.82 -8.00
N ILE A 233 -5.61 -4.85 -7.21
CA ILE A 233 -6.40 -5.31 -6.07
C ILE A 233 -5.59 -5.11 -4.79
N VAL A 234 -6.17 -4.37 -3.84
CA VAL A 234 -5.56 -4.10 -2.54
C VAL A 234 -6.37 -4.76 -1.43
N PHE A 235 -5.71 -5.53 -0.58
CA PHE A 235 -6.29 -6.17 0.59
C PHE A 235 -5.94 -5.36 1.84
N CYS A 236 -6.95 -5.03 2.63
CA CYS A 236 -6.81 -4.22 3.83
C CYS A 236 -7.49 -4.90 5.02
N ASP A 237 -6.93 -4.70 6.21
CA ASP A 237 -7.63 -4.94 7.47
C ASP A 237 -8.22 -3.64 8.00
N LEU A 238 -9.46 -3.70 8.49
CA LEU A 238 -10.09 -2.59 9.18
C LEU A 238 -9.57 -2.48 10.63
N ARG A 239 -9.07 -1.30 10.98
CA ARG A 239 -8.77 -0.91 12.37
C ARG A 239 -9.96 -0.15 12.94
N LEU A 240 -10.32 -0.49 14.17
CA LEU A 240 -11.44 0.11 14.92
C LEU A 240 -10.87 0.83 16.13
N ALA A 241 -11.43 2.00 16.46
CA ALA A 241 -11.11 2.79 17.65
C ALA A 241 -12.09 2.53 18.79
#